data_AF-A0A842VKE6-F1
#
_entry.id   AF-A0A842VKE6-F1
#
_cell.length_a   1.000
_cell.length_b   1.000
_cell.length_c   1.000
_cell.angle_alpha   90.00
_cell.angle_beta   90.00
_cell.angle_gamma   90.00
#
_symmetry.space_group_name_H-M   'P 1'
#
loop_
_entity.id
_entity.type
_entity.pdbx_description
1 polymer ?
#
loop_
_entity_poly.entity_id
_entity_poly.type
_entity_poly.pdbx_seq_one_letter_code
_entity_poly.pdbx_strand_id
1 'polypeptide(L)'
;ELKEVNEKFSILENDYQKVIQELNQKRKEIQILKSNLASSQNNVEKFTITEPDKTDYSLNQNKFESYSEIKENPILRLTKFRNIPKSLSKNDLIQILEKHDFHDRCLNTRGRGYSHQFLIQVKRKNRVIQDKKWNLMWQQGGSTESLMYAKAIEYIDKLNQEMHAGYADWRLPTIEEAASLIQKKKKNGLYIDPVFDNTQRWIWTNDLVAGSEGTWVVSFYKGCCLDNYIYSYSLSSVRAVRSIK
;
A
#
# COMPACT_ATOMS: atom_id res chain seq x y z
N GLU A 1 -17.40 12.91 -46.00
CA GLU A 1 -17.56 13.33 -44.59
C GLU A 1 -18.42 12.34 -43.79
N LEU A 2 -19.75 12.24 -43.97
CA LEU A 2 -20.60 11.29 -43.22
C LEU A 2 -20.18 9.81 -43.29
N LYS A 3 -19.73 9.34 -44.46
CA LYS A 3 -19.28 7.96 -44.66
C LYS A 3 -18.00 7.63 -43.86
N GLU A 4 -17.09 8.59 -43.77
CA GLU A 4 -15.81 8.47 -43.05
C GLU A 4 -16.01 8.50 -41.53
N VAL A 5 -16.97 9.30 -41.05
CA VAL A 5 -17.38 9.33 -39.64
C VAL A 5 -18.02 8.01 -39.23
N ASN A 6 -18.89 7.44 -40.06
CA ASN A 6 -19.52 6.14 -39.79
C ASN A 6 -18.51 4.98 -39.75
N GLU A 7 -17.49 5.03 -40.62
CA GLU A 7 -16.42 4.03 -40.64
C GLU A 7 -15.54 4.11 -39.37
N LYS A 8 -15.17 5.33 -38.94
CA LYS A 8 -14.47 5.56 -37.67
C LYS A 8 -15.29 5.10 -36.45
N PHE A 9 -16.60 5.34 -36.45
CA PHE A 9 -17.48 4.90 -35.38
C PHE A 9 -17.60 3.37 -35.31
N SER A 10 -17.68 2.70 -36.45
CA SER A 10 -17.71 1.23 -36.53
C SER A 10 -16.40 0.59 -36.05
N ILE A 11 -15.24 1.19 -36.37
CA ILE A 11 -13.95 0.74 -35.84
C ILE A 11 -13.90 0.87 -34.32
N LEU A 12 -14.32 2.01 -33.78
CA LEU A 12 -14.35 2.25 -32.34
C LEU A 12 -15.28 1.26 -31.61
N GLU A 13 -16.45 0.98 -32.18
CA GLU A 13 -17.40 0.01 -31.63
C GLU A 13 -16.81 -1.41 -31.61
N ASN A 14 -16.12 -1.81 -32.68
CA ASN A 14 -15.43 -3.11 -32.73
C ASN A 14 -14.29 -3.22 -31.70
N ASP A 15 -13.50 -2.17 -31.54
CA ASP A 15 -12.41 -2.14 -30.55
C ASP A 15 -12.97 -2.14 -29.12
N TYR A 16 -14.08 -1.43 -28.88
CA TYR A 16 -14.81 -1.49 -27.62
C TYR A 16 -15.29 -2.92 -27.30
N GLN A 17 -15.88 -3.62 -28.28
CA GLN A 17 -16.32 -5.00 -28.08
C GLN A 17 -15.16 -5.97 -27.77
N LYS A 18 -13.99 -5.79 -28.41
CA LYS A 18 -12.78 -6.58 -28.09
C LYS A 18 -12.33 -6.38 -26.66
N VAL A 19 -12.28 -5.14 -26.17
CA VAL A 19 -11.90 -4.83 -24.79
C VAL A 19 -12.87 -5.48 -23.80
N ILE A 20 -14.17 -5.44 -24.07
CA ILE A 20 -15.19 -6.10 -23.24
C ILE A 20 -15.01 -7.63 -23.24
N GLN A 21 -14.67 -8.22 -24.37
CA GLN A 21 -14.40 -9.65 -24.47
C GLN A 21 -13.17 -10.06 -23.65
N GLU A 22 -12.07 -9.31 -23.74
CA GLU A 22 -10.86 -9.54 -22.94
C GLU A 22 -11.12 -9.39 -21.43
N LEU A 23 -11.89 -8.37 -21.03
CA LEU A 23 -12.27 -8.18 -19.63
C LEU A 23 -13.09 -9.35 -19.10
N ASN A 24 -14.03 -9.87 -19.89
CA ASN A 24 -14.84 -11.03 -19.52
C ASN A 24 -14.00 -12.32 -19.43
N GLN A 25 -12.97 -12.47 -20.27
CA GLN A 25 -12.02 -13.58 -20.18
C GLN A 25 -11.19 -13.50 -18.88
N LYS A 26 -10.61 -12.33 -18.58
CA LYS A 26 -9.85 -12.12 -17.33
C LYS A 26 -10.71 -12.34 -16.08
N ARG A 27 -12.00 -11.96 -16.10
CA ARG A 27 -12.94 -12.23 -15.01
C ARG A 27 -13.13 -13.73 -14.77
N LYS A 28 -13.22 -14.55 -15.83
CA LYS A 28 -13.31 -16.01 -15.72
C LYS A 28 -12.03 -16.61 -15.12
N GLU A 29 -10.86 -16.14 -15.57
CA GLU A 29 -9.56 -16.58 -15.02
C GLU A 29 -9.44 -16.26 -13.52
N ILE A 30 -9.81 -15.04 -13.11
CA ILE A 30 -9.82 -14.65 -11.70
C ILE A 30 -10.79 -15.54 -10.90
N GLN A 31 -11.94 -15.89 -11.45
CA GLN A 31 -12.90 -16.76 -10.78
C GLN A 31 -12.34 -18.18 -10.57
N ILE A 32 -11.65 -18.73 -11.57
CA ILE A 32 -10.97 -20.03 -11.48
C ILE A 32 -9.84 -19.98 -10.44
N LEU A 33 -9.04 -18.91 -10.42
CA LEU A 33 -7.99 -18.74 -9.43
C LEU A 33 -8.55 -18.65 -8.01
N LYS A 34 -9.69 -17.96 -7.82
CA LYS A 34 -10.40 -17.90 -6.53
C LYS A 34 -10.92 -19.28 -6.09
N SER A 35 -11.50 -20.08 -6.99
CA SER A 35 -11.96 -21.44 -6.65
C SER A 35 -10.82 -22.39 -6.32
N ASN A 36 -9.67 -22.25 -7.00
CA ASN A 36 -8.48 -23.04 -6.73
C ASN A 36 -7.86 -22.68 -5.38
N LEU A 37 -7.82 -21.38 -5.05
CA LEU A 37 -7.35 -20.91 -3.75
C LEU A 37 -8.24 -21.44 -2.60
N ALA A 38 -9.56 -21.37 -2.75
CA ALA A 38 -10.50 -21.91 -1.76
C ALA A 38 -10.35 -23.43 -1.58
N SER A 39 -10.16 -24.17 -2.67
CA SER A 39 -9.90 -25.62 -2.64
C SER A 39 -8.56 -25.97 -1.98
N SER A 40 -7.54 -25.14 -2.18
CA SER A 40 -6.22 -25.33 -1.55
C SER A 40 -6.24 -25.08 -0.04
N GLN A 41 -7.06 -24.12 0.42
CA GLN A 41 -7.24 -23.83 1.85
C GLN A 41 -7.95 -24.98 2.58
N ASN A 42 -8.92 -25.65 1.94
CA ASN A 42 -9.59 -26.83 2.49
C ASN A 42 -8.70 -28.09 2.56
N ASN A 43 -7.61 -28.17 1.79
CA ASN A 43 -6.68 -29.30 1.85
C ASN A 43 -5.63 -29.16 2.98
N VAL A 44 -5.46 -27.97 3.55
CA VAL A 44 -4.59 -27.76 4.73
C VAL A 44 -5.28 -28.24 6.02
N GLU A 45 -6.61 -28.27 6.06
CA GLU A 45 -7.39 -28.76 7.22
C GLU A 45 -7.61 -30.28 7.25
N LYS A 46 -7.15 -31.04 6.23
CA LYS A 46 -7.37 -32.49 6.11
C LYS A 46 -6.15 -33.38 6.39
N PHE A 47 -5.01 -32.80 6.80
CA PHE A 47 -3.88 -33.55 7.34
C PHE A 47 -3.91 -33.54 8.87
N THR A 48 -4.91 -34.21 9.46
CA THR A 48 -4.86 -34.65 10.86
C THR A 48 -3.88 -35.81 10.96
N ILE A 49 -2.76 -35.59 11.66
CA ILE A 49 -1.86 -36.65 12.08
C ILE A 49 -2.63 -37.52 13.09
N THR A 50 -2.83 -38.79 12.77
CA THR A 50 -3.29 -39.83 13.70
C THR A 50 -2.22 -40.08 14.76
N GLU A 51 -2.60 -40.00 16.04
CA GLU A 51 -1.73 -40.35 17.18
C GLU A 51 -1.24 -41.80 17.08
N PRO A 52 0.06 -42.09 17.31
CA PRO A 52 0.51 -43.43 17.62
C PRO A 52 0.34 -43.73 19.11
N ASP A 53 -0.01 -44.99 19.37
CA ASP A 53 -0.18 -45.63 20.67
C ASP A 53 0.91 -45.28 21.70
N LYS A 54 0.47 -44.98 22.92
CA LYS A 54 1.34 -44.80 24.09
C LYS A 54 1.77 -46.18 24.59
N THR A 55 3.02 -46.57 24.33
CA THR A 55 3.73 -47.43 25.26
C THR A 55 5.25 -47.25 25.14
N ASP A 56 5.83 -47.05 26.31
CA ASP A 56 7.23 -47.26 26.68
C ASP A 56 8.24 -46.12 26.43
N TYR A 57 9.18 -46.05 27.38
CA TYR A 57 10.27 -45.09 27.57
C TYR A 57 9.92 -43.81 28.33
N SER A 58 9.57 -44.02 29.60
CA SER A 58 10.18 -43.25 30.68
C SER A 58 11.70 -43.39 30.59
N LEU A 59 12.42 -42.30 30.30
CA LEU A 59 13.76 -41.94 30.80
C LEU A 59 14.36 -40.81 29.96
N ASN A 60 13.94 -39.57 30.25
CA ASN A 60 14.82 -38.40 30.45
C ASN A 60 13.99 -37.10 30.51
N GLN A 61 13.36 -36.89 31.67
CA GLN A 61 12.62 -35.67 32.03
C GLN A 61 13.54 -34.48 32.40
N ASN A 62 14.65 -34.23 31.69
CA ASN A 62 15.52 -33.10 32.04
C ASN A 62 16.16 -32.36 30.85
N LYS A 63 15.51 -32.32 29.66
CA LYS A 63 16.01 -31.46 28.56
C LYS A 63 14.98 -30.91 27.57
N PHE A 64 13.69 -30.86 27.91
CA PHE A 64 12.63 -30.37 27.00
C PHE A 64 11.64 -29.39 27.64
N GLU A 65 12.05 -28.66 28.69
CA GLU A 65 11.23 -27.61 29.32
C GLU A 65 11.48 -26.18 28.80
N SER A 66 12.13 -25.95 27.64
CA SER A 66 12.46 -24.58 27.23
C SER A 66 12.05 -24.11 25.82
N TYR A 67 11.20 -24.85 25.09
CA TYR A 67 10.85 -24.46 23.71
C TYR A 67 9.35 -24.50 23.35
N SER A 68 8.48 -24.20 24.31
CA SER A 68 7.06 -23.98 23.99
C SER A 68 6.42 -22.92 24.87
N GLU A 69 7.00 -21.71 24.90
CA GLU A 69 6.29 -20.47 25.20
C GLU A 69 7.16 -19.25 24.85
N ILE A 70 7.50 -19.05 23.57
CA ILE A 70 7.79 -17.67 23.13
C ILE A 70 6.42 -17.03 22.91
N LYS A 71 5.84 -16.48 23.98
CA LYS A 71 4.82 -15.45 23.87
C LYS A 71 5.46 -14.33 23.05
N GLU A 72 5.09 -14.21 21.78
CA GLU A 72 5.53 -13.09 20.95
C GLU A 72 5.22 -11.79 21.72
N ASN A 73 6.29 -11.07 22.02
CA ASN A 73 6.26 -9.88 22.86
C ASN A 73 5.32 -8.86 22.18
N PRO A 74 4.24 -8.36 22.83
CA PRO A 74 3.27 -7.45 22.20
C PRO A 74 3.91 -6.14 21.68
N ILE A 75 5.12 -5.81 22.15
CA ILE A 75 5.94 -4.70 21.68
C ILE A 75 6.41 -4.88 20.22
N LEU A 76 6.61 -6.12 19.74
CA LEU A 76 7.05 -6.40 18.36
C LEU A 76 5.95 -6.20 17.31
N ARG A 77 4.67 -6.19 17.71
CA ARG A 77 3.53 -5.99 16.78
C ARG A 77 3.40 -4.55 16.26
N LEU A 78 4.15 -3.61 16.82
CA LEU A 78 4.19 -2.20 16.40
C LEU A 78 5.37 -1.89 15.47
N THR A 79 5.98 -2.88 14.83
CA THR A 79 7.23 -2.68 14.06
C THR A 79 7.06 -2.61 12.55
N LYS A 80 5.84 -2.79 12.02
CA LYS A 80 5.61 -2.80 10.56
C LYS A 80 4.19 -2.39 10.18
N PHE A 81 4.06 -1.54 9.17
CA PHE A 81 2.78 -1.21 8.54
C PHE A 81 2.35 -2.28 7.54
N ARG A 82 1.06 -2.28 7.15
CA ARG A 82 0.68 -3.09 5.98
C ARG A 82 1.36 -2.54 4.75
N ASN A 83 1.77 -3.47 3.91
CA ASN A 83 2.21 -3.23 2.54
C ASN A 83 1.21 -3.78 1.50
N ILE A 84 0.11 -4.41 1.96
CA ILE A 84 -0.96 -4.93 1.11
C ILE A 84 -2.15 -3.97 1.18
N PRO A 85 -2.63 -3.46 0.04
CA PRO A 85 -3.78 -2.56 -0.01
C PRO A 85 -5.09 -3.21 0.48
N LYS A 86 -6.01 -2.37 0.96
CA LYS A 86 -7.35 -2.74 1.41
C LYS A 86 -8.38 -1.72 0.95
N SER A 87 -9.63 -2.15 0.92
CA SER A 87 -10.79 -1.26 0.87
C SER A 87 -11.16 -0.87 2.29
N LEU A 88 -11.15 0.43 2.59
CA LEU A 88 -11.30 0.98 3.94
C LEU A 88 -12.44 2.00 3.96
N SER A 89 -13.31 1.89 4.97
CA SER A 89 -14.28 2.91 5.30
C SER A 89 -13.61 4.08 6.04
N LYS A 90 -14.33 5.20 6.17
CA LYS A 90 -13.90 6.32 7.01
C LYS A 90 -13.68 5.90 8.47
N ASN A 91 -14.50 4.98 9.00
CA ASN A 91 -14.35 4.48 10.36
C ASN A 91 -13.09 3.62 10.51
N ASP A 92 -12.73 2.83 9.50
CA ASP A 92 -11.47 2.07 9.51
C ASP A 92 -10.27 3.02 9.52
N LEU A 93 -10.33 4.10 8.74
CA LEU A 93 -9.29 5.13 8.74
C LEU A 93 -9.16 5.81 10.11
N ILE A 94 -10.27 6.17 10.76
CA ILE A 94 -10.25 6.74 12.13
C ILE A 94 -9.57 5.76 13.09
N GLN A 95 -9.95 4.48 13.06
CA GLN A 95 -9.34 3.46 13.91
C GLN A 95 -7.84 3.29 13.65
N ILE A 96 -7.41 3.35 12.39
CA ILE A 96 -5.98 3.33 12.02
C ILE A 96 -5.25 4.52 12.64
N LEU A 97 -5.80 5.73 12.48
CA LEU A 97 -5.21 6.97 12.99
C LEU A 97 -5.10 6.94 14.52
N GLU A 98 -6.14 6.48 15.22
CA GLU A 98 -6.17 6.36 16.68
C GLU A 98 -5.20 5.29 17.18
N LYS A 99 -5.24 4.08 16.59
CA LYS A 99 -4.38 2.96 16.95
C LYS A 99 -2.90 3.32 16.88
N HIS A 100 -2.52 4.08 15.85
CA HIS A 100 -1.16 4.52 15.65
C HIS A 100 -0.89 5.91 16.22
N ASP A 101 -1.86 6.58 16.84
CA ASP A 101 -1.71 7.93 17.38
C ASP A 101 -1.16 8.93 16.35
N PHE A 102 -1.53 8.73 15.08
CA PHE A 102 -1.14 9.58 13.97
C PHE A 102 -1.89 10.91 14.05
N HIS A 103 -1.16 12.01 13.83
CA HIS A 103 -1.80 13.32 13.74
C HIS A 103 -2.53 13.44 12.39
N ASP A 104 -3.81 13.84 12.45
CA ASP A 104 -4.59 14.18 11.27
C ASP A 104 -5.50 15.37 11.60
N ARG A 105 -5.42 16.45 10.83
CA ARG A 105 -6.18 17.68 11.12
C ARG A 105 -7.68 17.57 10.93
N CYS A 106 -8.15 16.56 10.23
CA CYS A 106 -9.54 16.36 9.82
C CYS A 106 -10.22 15.27 10.67
N LEU A 107 -9.48 14.22 11.05
CA LEU A 107 -10.03 13.01 11.68
C LEU A 107 -9.37 12.64 13.02
N ASN A 108 -8.15 13.10 13.31
CA ASN A 108 -7.46 12.80 14.58
C ASN A 108 -6.57 13.97 15.07
N THR A 109 -7.21 15.09 15.42
CA THR A 109 -6.50 16.35 15.75
C THR A 109 -5.64 16.27 17.00
N ARG A 110 -5.96 15.34 17.91
CA ARG A 110 -5.24 15.10 19.17
C ARG A 110 -4.09 14.10 19.02
N GLY A 111 -4.02 13.39 17.90
CA GLY A 111 -2.92 12.47 17.61
C GLY A 111 -1.56 13.15 17.79
N ARG A 112 -0.65 12.49 18.50
CA ARG A 112 0.70 13.04 18.77
C ARG A 112 1.57 13.06 17.52
N GLY A 113 1.29 12.17 16.57
CA GLY A 113 2.14 11.90 15.42
C GLY A 113 3.44 11.19 15.83
N TYR A 114 4.32 10.97 14.87
CA TYR A 114 5.60 10.32 15.14
C TYR A 114 6.79 11.21 14.84
N SER A 115 7.81 11.06 15.68
CA SER A 115 9.17 11.38 15.33
C SER A 115 9.75 10.21 14.53
N HIS A 116 10.18 10.50 13.31
CA HIS A 116 10.86 9.56 12.42
C HIS A 116 12.37 9.74 12.54
N GLN A 117 13.11 8.71 12.14
CA GLN A 117 14.56 8.76 11.97
C GLN A 117 14.89 8.61 10.49
N PHE A 118 14.79 9.72 9.76
CA PHE A 118 15.05 9.76 8.33
C PHE A 118 16.55 9.88 8.04
N LEU A 119 17.04 9.05 7.13
CA LEU A 119 18.36 9.18 6.52
C LEU A 119 18.23 9.41 5.02
N ILE A 120 18.82 10.50 4.53
CA ILE A 120 18.95 10.75 3.10
C ILE A 120 20.05 9.85 2.54
N GLN A 121 19.79 9.19 1.42
CA GLN A 121 20.76 8.39 0.70
C GLN A 121 20.72 8.71 -0.79
N VAL A 122 21.87 8.53 -1.45
CA VAL A 122 21.96 8.53 -2.90
C VAL A 122 22.27 7.10 -3.35
N LYS A 123 21.38 6.51 -4.14
CA LYS A 123 21.50 5.14 -4.65
C LYS A 123 21.31 5.17 -6.16
N ARG A 124 22.31 4.70 -6.93
CA ARG A 124 22.31 4.78 -8.41
C ARG A 124 21.88 6.17 -8.93
N LYS A 125 22.49 7.24 -8.39
CA LYS A 125 22.20 8.66 -8.68
C LYS A 125 20.78 9.16 -8.29
N ASN A 126 19.96 8.35 -7.64
CA ASN A 126 18.63 8.72 -7.17
C ASN A 126 18.64 9.02 -5.67
N ARG A 127 17.95 10.08 -5.25
CA ARG A 127 17.79 10.43 -3.82
C ARG A 127 16.61 9.68 -3.22
N VAL A 128 16.89 8.92 -2.17
CA VAL A 128 15.90 8.16 -1.41
C VAL A 128 16.02 8.50 0.07
N ILE A 129 14.94 8.30 0.81
CA ILE A 129 14.88 8.51 2.25
C ILE A 129 14.65 7.15 2.90
N GLN A 130 15.60 6.69 3.70
CA GLN A 130 15.39 5.56 4.59
C GLN A 130 14.72 6.05 5.87
N ASP A 131 13.57 5.48 6.19
CA ASP A 131 12.92 5.62 7.48
C ASP A 131 13.30 4.43 8.37
N LYS A 132 14.24 4.66 9.30
CA LYS A 132 14.73 3.61 10.19
C LYS A 132 13.67 3.12 11.17
N LYS A 133 12.67 3.94 11.49
CA LYS A 133 11.67 3.58 12.49
C LYS A 133 10.75 2.47 12.00
N TRP A 134 10.38 2.53 10.72
CA TRP A 134 9.39 1.65 10.11
C TRP A 134 9.99 0.68 9.09
N ASN A 135 11.33 0.70 8.94
CA ASN A 135 12.04 -0.06 7.91
C ASN A 135 11.45 0.16 6.52
N LEU A 136 11.23 1.43 6.19
CA LEU A 136 10.73 1.85 4.88
C LEU A 136 11.79 2.64 4.14
N MET A 137 11.67 2.64 2.82
CA MET A 137 12.43 3.53 1.95
C MET A 137 11.48 4.25 1.01
N TRP A 138 11.65 5.56 0.90
CA TRP A 138 10.80 6.45 0.14
C TRP A 138 11.58 7.13 -0.98
N GLN A 139 10.90 7.44 -2.07
CA GLN A 139 11.40 8.47 -2.98
C GLN A 139 11.42 9.83 -2.28
N GLN A 140 12.53 10.57 -2.41
CA GLN A 140 12.59 11.94 -1.90
C GLN A 140 11.74 12.91 -2.73
N GLY A 141 11.73 12.77 -4.06
CA GLY A 141 11.15 13.73 -5.01
C GLY A 141 9.92 13.28 -5.80
N GLY A 142 9.41 12.07 -5.59
CA GLY A 142 8.15 11.59 -6.18
C GLY A 142 7.99 11.80 -7.69
N SER A 143 6.74 11.91 -8.15
CA SER A 143 6.43 12.40 -9.50
C SER A 143 6.57 13.92 -9.57
N THR A 144 7.14 14.42 -10.67
CA THR A 144 7.30 15.86 -10.92
C THR A 144 5.98 16.56 -11.24
N GLU A 145 5.01 15.81 -11.76
CA GLU A 145 3.68 16.30 -12.09
C GLU A 145 2.62 15.59 -11.23
N SER A 146 1.45 16.22 -11.13
CA SER A 146 0.26 15.59 -10.56
C SER A 146 -0.37 14.69 -11.61
N LEU A 147 -0.61 13.44 -11.26
CA LEU A 147 -1.04 12.38 -12.17
C LEU A 147 -2.46 11.93 -11.81
N MET A 148 -3.20 11.49 -12.83
CA MET A 148 -4.38 10.66 -12.61
C MET A 148 -3.96 9.32 -12.00
N TYR A 149 -4.87 8.64 -11.30
CA TYR A 149 -4.56 7.38 -10.62
C TYR A 149 -3.97 6.31 -11.56
N ALA A 150 -4.55 6.13 -12.76
CA ALA A 150 -4.01 5.18 -13.75
C ALA A 150 -2.56 5.51 -14.14
N LYS A 151 -2.24 6.80 -14.35
CA LYS A 151 -0.87 7.27 -14.63
C LYS A 151 0.07 7.12 -13.43
N ALA A 152 -0.45 7.20 -12.22
CA ALA A 152 0.32 6.90 -11.01
C ALA A 152 0.72 5.42 -10.93
N ILE A 153 -0.15 4.49 -11.38
CA ILE A 153 0.20 3.07 -11.48
C ILE A 153 1.26 2.84 -12.56
N GLU A 154 1.10 3.44 -13.76
CA GLU A 154 2.12 3.39 -14.82
C GLU A 154 3.49 3.93 -14.34
N TYR A 155 3.48 5.00 -13.53
CA TYR A 155 4.70 5.54 -12.92
C TYR A 155 5.42 4.51 -12.05
N ILE A 156 4.69 3.77 -11.21
CA ILE A 156 5.25 2.72 -10.36
C ILE A 156 5.83 1.58 -11.22
N ASP A 157 5.11 1.15 -12.25
CA ASP A 157 5.56 0.08 -13.14
C ASP A 157 6.86 0.45 -13.84
N LYS A 158 6.94 1.67 -14.38
CA LYS A 158 8.16 2.20 -15.01
C LYS A 158 9.32 2.23 -14.01
N LEU A 159 9.06 2.72 -12.81
CA LEU A 159 10.07 2.86 -11.76
C LEU A 159 10.67 1.50 -11.36
N ASN A 160 9.84 0.45 -11.34
CA ASN A 160 10.28 -0.92 -11.10
C ASN A 160 11.04 -1.52 -12.28
N GLN A 161 10.58 -1.31 -13.52
CA GLN A 161 11.28 -1.76 -14.72
C GLN A 161 12.68 -1.15 -14.85
N GLU A 162 12.82 0.12 -14.47
CA GLU A 162 14.11 0.84 -14.48
C GLU A 162 15.03 0.51 -13.29
N MET A 163 14.59 -0.38 -12.38
CA MET A 163 15.33 -0.71 -11.16
C MET A 163 15.73 0.55 -10.38
N HIS A 164 14.80 1.50 -10.21
CA HIS A 164 15.06 2.80 -9.60
C HIS A 164 15.77 2.66 -8.25
N ALA A 165 16.85 3.42 -8.07
CA ALA A 165 17.74 3.33 -6.90
C ALA A 165 18.30 1.93 -6.61
N GLY A 166 18.22 0.99 -7.55
CA GLY A 166 18.64 -0.40 -7.39
C GLY A 166 17.55 -1.39 -7.03
N TYR A 167 16.28 -0.98 -7.04
CA TYR A 167 15.17 -1.77 -6.53
C TYR A 167 13.99 -1.81 -7.52
N ALA A 168 13.22 -2.89 -7.49
CA ALA A 168 12.05 -3.13 -8.35
C ALA A 168 10.79 -3.54 -7.56
N ASP A 169 10.78 -3.27 -6.26
CA ASP A 169 9.68 -3.54 -5.33
C ASP A 169 9.03 -2.24 -4.81
N TRP A 170 9.08 -1.19 -5.61
CA TRP A 170 8.41 0.08 -5.31
C TRP A 170 6.92 -0.01 -5.57
N ARG A 171 6.16 0.73 -4.78
CA ARG A 171 4.69 0.78 -4.85
C ARG A 171 4.16 2.11 -4.36
N LEU A 172 2.88 2.35 -4.62
CA LEU A 172 2.12 3.34 -3.86
C LEU A 172 2.06 2.94 -2.37
N PRO A 173 2.08 3.91 -1.44
CA PRO A 173 1.95 3.61 -0.02
C PRO A 173 0.55 3.15 0.34
N THR A 174 0.43 2.41 1.45
CA THR A 174 -0.87 2.28 2.14
C THR A 174 -1.20 3.58 2.88
N ILE A 175 -2.44 3.74 3.31
CA ILE A 175 -2.85 4.95 4.04
C ILE A 175 -2.12 5.08 5.37
N GLU A 176 -1.79 3.95 6.02
CA GLU A 176 -1.02 3.90 7.27
C GLU A 176 0.39 4.48 7.07
N GLU A 177 1.08 4.03 6.02
CA GLU A 177 2.42 4.49 5.69
C GLU A 177 2.42 5.98 5.32
N ALA A 178 1.49 6.40 4.48
CA ALA A 178 1.39 7.80 4.04
C ALA A 178 0.99 8.75 5.18
N ALA A 179 0.01 8.36 6.00
CA ALA A 179 -0.45 9.16 7.14
C ALA A 179 0.63 9.30 8.21
N SER A 180 1.51 8.30 8.35
CA SER A 180 2.63 8.39 9.29
C SER A 180 3.55 9.60 9.02
N LEU A 181 3.66 10.04 7.77
CA LEU A 181 4.48 11.17 7.37
C LEU A 181 3.90 12.53 7.77
N ILE A 182 2.62 12.60 8.17
CA ILE A 182 1.96 13.84 8.55
C ILE A 182 2.57 14.37 9.85
N GLN A 183 3.10 15.59 9.79
CA GLN A 183 3.63 16.31 10.93
C GLN A 183 2.56 17.21 11.55
N LYS A 184 2.63 17.43 12.86
CA LYS A 184 1.68 18.32 13.57
C LYS A 184 1.87 19.79 13.24
N LYS A 185 3.11 20.20 13.01
CA LYS A 185 3.47 21.59 12.68
C LYS A 185 3.84 21.68 11.21
N LYS A 186 3.37 22.75 10.55
CA LYS A 186 3.85 23.07 9.21
C LYS A 186 5.32 23.43 9.25
N LYS A 187 6.09 22.90 8.30
CA LYS A 187 7.45 23.30 7.98
C LYS A 187 7.46 23.61 6.48
N ASN A 188 7.98 24.76 6.08
CA ASN A 188 8.00 25.21 4.67
C ASN A 188 6.62 25.13 3.98
N GLY A 189 5.55 25.48 4.70
CA GLY A 189 4.18 25.50 4.18
C GLY A 189 3.44 24.16 4.16
N LEU A 190 4.10 23.05 4.50
CA LEU A 190 3.54 21.69 4.46
C LEU A 190 3.64 20.98 5.82
N TYR A 191 2.73 20.04 6.07
CA TYR A 191 2.69 19.14 7.22
C TYR A 191 3.47 17.85 6.94
N ILE A 192 4.72 17.98 6.51
CA ILE A 192 5.65 16.87 6.28
C ILE A 192 7.04 17.31 6.70
N ASP A 193 7.93 16.36 6.97
CA ASP A 193 9.31 16.69 7.28
C ASP A 193 10.05 17.26 6.03
N PRO A 194 10.84 18.36 6.15
CA PRO A 194 11.53 19.01 5.04
C PRO A 194 12.60 18.15 4.35
N VAL A 195 12.90 16.97 4.89
CA VAL A 195 13.72 15.98 4.17
C VAL A 195 13.06 15.53 2.87
N PHE A 196 11.73 15.58 2.77
CA PHE A 196 10.98 15.30 1.55
C PHE A 196 10.89 16.55 0.68
N ASP A 197 10.89 16.34 -0.65
CA ASP A 197 10.63 17.41 -1.60
C ASP A 197 9.21 18.00 -1.40
N ASN A 198 9.10 19.32 -1.54
CA ASN A 198 7.88 20.07 -1.22
C ASN A 198 6.90 20.19 -2.40
N THR A 199 7.21 19.63 -3.57
CA THR A 199 6.34 19.69 -4.74
C THR A 199 5.15 18.73 -4.66
N GLN A 200 5.31 17.58 -3.98
CA GLN A 200 4.21 16.62 -3.75
C GLN A 200 3.33 17.05 -2.57
N ARG A 201 2.42 18.00 -2.80
CA ARG A 201 1.51 18.55 -1.77
C ARG A 201 0.40 17.58 -1.35
N TRP A 202 0.08 16.63 -2.23
CA TRP A 202 -0.84 15.52 -2.00
C TRP A 202 -0.26 14.28 -2.68
N ILE A 203 -0.43 13.11 -2.07
CA ILE A 203 0.01 11.85 -2.69
C ILE A 203 -1.13 10.84 -2.76
N TRP A 204 -1.14 10.07 -3.85
CA TRP A 204 -1.97 8.88 -3.96
C TRP A 204 -1.55 7.83 -2.95
N THR A 205 -2.54 7.11 -2.40
CA THR A 205 -2.31 5.83 -1.72
C THR A 205 -2.96 4.71 -2.54
N ASN A 206 -2.63 3.47 -2.18
CA ASN A 206 -3.19 2.29 -2.85
C ASN A 206 -4.44 1.73 -2.14
N ASP A 207 -4.79 2.25 -0.95
CA ASP A 207 -5.97 1.79 -0.21
C ASP A 207 -7.24 2.43 -0.80
N LEU A 208 -8.22 1.60 -1.16
CA LEU A 208 -9.49 2.03 -1.76
C LEU A 208 -10.46 2.56 -0.70
N VAL A 209 -11.37 3.42 -1.11
CA VAL A 209 -12.46 3.93 -0.26
C VAL A 209 -13.65 2.98 -0.39
N ALA A 210 -14.03 2.33 0.71
CA ALA A 210 -15.08 1.32 0.73
C ALA A 210 -16.44 1.89 0.26
N GLY A 211 -17.10 1.14 -0.63
CA GLY A 211 -18.38 1.55 -1.20
C GLY A 211 -18.28 2.67 -2.25
N SER A 212 -17.09 2.97 -2.75
CA SER A 212 -16.87 3.98 -3.79
C SER A 212 -15.84 3.53 -4.82
N GLU A 213 -15.75 4.29 -5.90
CA GLU A 213 -14.71 4.17 -6.92
C GLU A 213 -13.53 5.14 -6.63
N GLY A 214 -13.25 5.36 -5.35
CA GLY A 214 -12.19 6.26 -4.88
C GLY A 214 -11.03 5.52 -4.24
N THR A 215 -9.94 6.25 -4.06
CA THR A 215 -8.79 5.86 -3.24
C THR A 215 -8.52 6.93 -2.19
N TRP A 216 -7.89 6.54 -1.10
CA TRP A 216 -7.43 7.49 -0.11
C TRP A 216 -6.21 8.27 -0.64
N VAL A 217 -6.12 9.53 -0.25
CA VAL A 217 -5.00 10.42 -0.52
C VAL A 217 -4.55 11.09 0.78
N VAL A 218 -3.26 11.43 0.87
CA VAL A 218 -2.74 12.23 1.98
C VAL A 218 -2.40 13.62 1.49
N SER A 219 -3.00 14.64 2.10
CA SER A 219 -2.69 16.05 1.83
C SER A 219 -1.69 16.57 2.85
N PHE A 220 -0.44 16.77 2.45
CA PHE A 220 0.54 17.47 3.30
C PHE A 220 0.26 18.97 3.35
N TYR A 221 -0.45 19.54 2.37
CA TYR A 221 -0.87 20.93 2.43
C TYR A 221 -1.92 21.20 3.53
N LYS A 222 -2.91 20.31 3.65
CA LYS A 222 -3.97 20.39 4.66
C LYS A 222 -3.62 19.68 5.97
N GLY A 223 -2.71 18.71 5.93
CA GLY A 223 -2.31 17.89 7.08
C GLY A 223 -3.34 16.84 7.44
N CYS A 224 -4.03 16.27 6.44
CA CYS A 224 -4.99 15.21 6.67
C CYS A 224 -5.17 14.25 5.48
N CYS A 225 -5.70 13.08 5.80
CA CYS A 225 -6.18 12.06 4.88
C CYS A 225 -7.54 12.49 4.30
N LEU A 226 -7.69 12.32 3.00
CA LEU A 226 -8.91 12.63 2.24
C LEU A 226 -9.20 11.47 1.29
N ASP A 227 -10.39 11.40 0.75
CA ASP A 227 -10.75 10.55 -0.38
C ASP A 227 -10.67 11.32 -1.70
N ASN A 228 -10.44 10.58 -2.79
CA ASN A 228 -10.48 11.14 -4.13
C ASN A 228 -10.90 10.07 -5.15
N TYR A 229 -11.65 10.46 -6.17
CA TYR A 229 -12.15 9.55 -7.21
C TYR A 229 -11.02 9.11 -8.16
N ILE A 230 -10.99 7.83 -8.55
CA ILE A 230 -9.93 7.28 -9.43
C ILE A 230 -10.28 7.38 -10.93
N TYR A 231 -11.57 7.47 -11.27
CA TYR A 231 -12.06 7.59 -12.64
C TYR A 231 -12.39 9.04 -13.06
N SER A 232 -12.16 10.01 -12.17
CA SER A 232 -12.30 11.44 -12.49
C SER A 232 -10.98 12.03 -12.98
N TYR A 233 -11.02 13.30 -13.43
CA TYR A 233 -9.84 14.13 -13.69
C TYR A 233 -9.10 14.58 -12.42
N SER A 234 -9.31 13.88 -11.30
CA SER A 234 -8.62 14.16 -10.06
C SER A 234 -7.13 13.86 -10.20
N LEU A 235 -6.31 14.80 -9.76
CA LEU A 235 -4.85 14.70 -9.84
C LEU A 235 -4.24 14.69 -8.44
N SER A 236 -3.25 13.82 -8.25
CA SER A 236 -2.38 13.80 -7.06
C SER A 236 -1.00 13.32 -7.47
N SER A 237 0.01 13.56 -6.64
CA SER A 237 1.37 13.14 -6.97
C SER A 237 1.63 11.69 -6.54
N VAL A 238 2.71 11.11 -7.04
CA VAL A 238 3.26 9.85 -6.55
C VAL A 238 4.41 10.13 -5.61
N ARG A 239 4.46 9.41 -4.50
CA ARG A 239 5.68 9.24 -3.69
C ARG A 239 5.81 7.77 -3.38
N ALA A 240 6.62 7.06 -4.17
CA ALA A 240 6.73 5.62 -4.04
C ALA A 240 7.43 5.24 -2.74
N VAL A 241 7.02 4.10 -2.20
CA VAL A 241 7.60 3.47 -1.01
C VAL A 241 7.94 2.01 -1.29
N ARG A 242 8.93 1.49 -0.58
CA ARG A 242 9.25 0.07 -0.50
C ARG A 242 9.59 -0.31 0.94
N SER A 243 9.43 -1.59 1.27
CA SER A 243 9.86 -2.13 2.55
C SER A 243 11.33 -2.54 2.50
N ILE A 244 12.08 -2.28 3.57
CA ILE A 244 13.44 -2.76 3.75
C ILE A 244 13.36 -4.14 4.41
N LYS A 245 14.08 -5.11 3.85
CA LYS A 245 14.20 -6.47 4.40
C LYS A 245 15.36 -6.52 5.39
#